data_AF-A0A9J6RGH5-F1
#
_entry.id   AF-A0A9J6RGH5-F1
#
_cell.length_a   1.000
_cell.length_b   1.000
_cell.length_c   1.000
_cell.angle_alpha   90.00
_cell.angle_beta   90.00
_cell.angle_gamma   90.00
#
_symmetry.space_group_name_H-M   'P 1'
#
loop_
_entity.id
_entity.type
_entity.pdbx_description
1 polymer ?
#
loop_
_entity_poly.entity_id
_entity_poly.type
_entity_poly.pdbx_seq_one_letter_code
_entity_poly.pdbx_strand_id
1 'polypeptide(L)'
;LDKLIINGVINPITAVHQIKNGGILTNSYLNEIAFDLTKEIAQALSMDPDKQWARVQEIAERTKGNDSSMKVDVELGRRTEIDGILGYVQKHAATPAPLVEYYYQSIKALE
;
A
#
# COMPACT_ATOMS: atom_id res chain seq x y z
N LEU A 1 6.27 -2.59 12.00
CA LEU A 1 7.05 -2.09 10.86
C LEU A 1 6.92 -3.02 9.65
N ASP A 2 7.30 -4.29 9.75
CA ASP A 2 7.14 -5.25 8.64
C ASP A 2 5.70 -5.38 8.10
N LYS A 3 4.70 -5.45 8.98
CA LYS A 3 3.28 -5.45 8.56
C LYS A 3 2.84 -4.12 7.94
N LEU A 4 3.48 -3.02 8.33
CA LEU A 4 3.10 -1.68 7.91
C LEU A 4 3.50 -1.40 6.46
N ILE A 5 4.65 -1.91 6.00
CA ILE A 5 5.03 -1.78 4.58
C ILE A 5 4.15 -2.64 3.67
N ILE A 6 3.86 -3.87 4.09
CA ILE A 6 2.97 -4.78 3.34
C ILE A 6 1.59 -4.14 3.17
N ASN A 7 0.96 -3.71 4.28
CA ASN A 7 -0.36 -3.09 4.22
C ASN A 7 -0.30 -1.69 3.58
N GLY A 8 0.80 -0.96 3.74
CA GLY A 8 1.00 0.36 3.13
C GLY A 8 1.09 0.33 1.61
N VAL A 9 1.46 -0.81 1.02
CA VAL A 9 1.50 -0.98 -0.43
C VAL A 9 0.25 -1.69 -0.93
N ILE A 10 -0.06 -2.87 -0.39
CA ILE A 10 -1.12 -3.73 -0.94
C ILE A 10 -2.50 -3.11 -0.74
N ASN A 11 -2.80 -2.64 0.47
CA ASN A 11 -4.15 -2.23 0.83
C ASN A 11 -4.63 -1.00 0.04
N PRO A 12 -3.90 0.13 -0.02
CA PRO A 12 -4.38 1.30 -0.74
C PRO A 12 -4.45 1.07 -2.25
N ILE A 13 -3.48 0.37 -2.86
CA ILE A 13 -3.51 0.08 -4.30
C ILE A 13 -4.74 -0.76 -4.65
N THR A 14 -4.98 -1.84 -3.90
CA THR A 14 -6.13 -2.71 -4.17
C THR A 14 -7.47 -2.04 -3.90
N ALA A 15 -7.56 -1.16 -2.90
CA ALA A 15 -8.75 -0.39 -2.62
C ALA A 15 -9.05 0.67 -3.69
N VAL A 16 -8.05 1.43 -4.15
CA VAL A 16 -8.25 2.44 -5.21
C VAL A 16 -8.60 1.79 -6.55
N HIS A 17 -7.94 0.68 -6.90
CA HIS A 17 -8.13 0.02 -8.19
C HIS A 17 -9.18 -1.09 -8.20
N GLN A 18 -9.78 -1.41 -7.04
CA GLN A 18 -10.83 -2.41 -6.88
C GLN A 18 -10.42 -3.82 -7.35
N ILE A 19 -9.16 -4.18 -7.13
CA ILE A 19 -8.58 -5.48 -7.52
C ILE A 19 -8.31 -6.40 -6.31
N LYS A 20 -8.13 -7.70 -6.56
CA LYS A 20 -7.57 -8.63 -5.56
C LYS A 20 -6.09 -8.35 -5.35
N ASN A 21 -5.52 -8.80 -4.22
CA ASN A 21 -4.12 -8.57 -3.87
C ASN A 21 -3.14 -9.00 -4.98
N GLY A 22 -3.42 -10.08 -5.69
CA GLY A 22 -2.57 -10.58 -6.77
C GLY A 22 -2.53 -9.67 -8.00
N GLY A 23 -3.51 -8.79 -8.17
CA GLY A 23 -3.58 -7.86 -9.30
C GLY A 23 -2.39 -6.88 -9.36
N ILE A 24 -1.73 -6.64 -8.22
CA ILE A 24 -0.51 -5.81 -8.12
C ILE A 24 0.68 -6.50 -8.82
N LEU A 25 0.67 -7.84 -8.91
CA LEU A 25 1.73 -8.59 -9.57
C LEU A 25 1.43 -8.86 -11.06
N THR A 26 0.16 -8.96 -11.42
CA THR A 26 -0.25 -9.33 -12.79
C THR A 26 -0.46 -8.13 -13.71
N ASN A 27 -0.74 -6.94 -13.17
CA ASN A 27 -0.80 -5.70 -13.94
C ASN A 27 0.55 -4.97 -13.87
N SER A 28 1.22 -4.82 -15.02
CA SER A 28 2.56 -4.21 -15.09
C SER A 28 2.63 -2.78 -14.55
N TYR A 29 1.60 -1.97 -14.79
CA TYR A 29 1.55 -0.59 -14.30
C TYR A 29 1.37 -0.55 -12.78
N LEU A 30 0.50 -1.40 -12.23
CA LEU A 30 0.33 -1.50 -10.78
C LEU A 30 1.56 -2.09 -10.10
N ASN A 31 2.30 -2.96 -10.77
CA ASN A 31 3.55 -3.50 -10.28
C ASN A 31 4.61 -2.41 -10.12
N GLU A 32 4.77 -1.56 -11.13
CA GLU A 32 5.69 -0.41 -11.11
C GLU A 32 5.30 0.57 -9.99
N ILE A 33 4.01 0.93 -9.92
CA ILE A 33 3.51 1.82 -8.85
C ILE A 33 3.74 1.21 -7.46
N ALA A 34 3.52 -0.10 -7.29
CA ALA A 34 3.74 -0.77 -6.02
C ALA A 34 5.22 -0.82 -5.63
N PHE A 35 6.12 -1.01 -6.59
CA PHE A 35 7.56 -0.93 -6.36
C PHE A 35 7.98 0.48 -5.93
N ASP A 36 7.48 1.52 -6.60
CA ASP A 36 7.78 2.91 -6.26
C ASP A 36 7.21 3.31 -4.90
N LEU A 37 5.97 2.93 -4.60
CA LEU A 37 5.37 3.14 -3.29
C LEU A 37 6.14 2.40 -2.18
N THR A 38 6.63 1.19 -2.48
CA THR A 38 7.48 0.44 -1.54
C THR A 38 8.77 1.19 -1.24
N LYS A 39 9.42 1.79 -2.26
CA LYS A 39 10.63 2.60 -2.07
C LYS A 39 10.37 3.82 -1.17
N GLU A 40 9.29 4.55 -1.40
CA GLU A 40 8.94 5.71 -0.56
C GLU A 40 8.69 5.31 0.90
N ILE A 41 7.92 4.26 1.14
CA ILE A 41 7.62 3.79 2.51
C ILE A 41 8.90 3.26 3.17
N ALA A 42 9.72 2.49 2.46
CA ALA A 42 10.98 1.96 2.98
C ALA A 42 11.93 3.10 3.37
N GLN A 43 12.07 4.11 2.50
CA GLN A 43 12.92 5.29 2.77
C GLN A 43 12.41 6.07 3.98
N ALA A 44 11.11 6.34 4.08
CA ALA A 44 10.52 7.04 5.22
C ALA A 44 10.71 6.29 6.55
N LEU A 45 10.88 4.96 6.51
CA LEU A 45 11.05 4.11 7.68
C LEU A 45 12.49 3.60 7.87
N SER A 46 13.46 4.13 7.10
CA SER A 46 14.87 3.70 7.15
C SER A 46 15.08 2.19 6.96
N MET A 47 14.37 1.61 5.98
CA MET A 47 14.45 0.20 5.60
C MET A 47 15.11 0.02 4.23
N ASP A 48 15.62 -1.19 3.99
CA ASP A 48 16.11 -1.63 2.68
C ASP A 48 14.93 -1.81 1.67
N PRO A 49 14.84 -1.02 0.60
CA PRO A 49 13.70 -1.07 -0.31
C PRO A 49 13.53 -2.40 -1.05
N ASP A 50 14.63 -3.00 -1.52
CA ASP A 50 14.59 -4.23 -2.31
C ASP A 50 14.12 -5.41 -1.47
N LYS A 51 14.59 -5.49 -0.23
CA LYS A 51 14.14 -6.50 0.74
C LYS A 51 12.65 -6.35 1.04
N GLN A 52 12.16 -5.13 1.17
CA GLN A 52 10.74 -4.92 1.47
C GLN A 52 9.87 -5.15 0.24
N TRP A 53 10.36 -4.84 -0.97
CA TRP A 53 9.66 -5.17 -2.20
C TRP A 53 9.49 -6.69 -2.37
N ALA A 54 10.55 -7.46 -2.15
CA ALA A 54 10.46 -8.93 -2.18
C ALA A 54 9.39 -9.46 -1.21
N ARG A 55 9.25 -8.84 -0.04
CA ARG A 55 8.21 -9.19 0.95
C ARG A 55 6.80 -8.82 0.50
N VAL A 56 6.63 -7.64 -0.10
CA VAL A 56 5.35 -7.23 -0.69
C VAL A 56 4.93 -8.22 -1.77
N GLN A 57 5.87 -8.62 -2.65
CA GLN A 57 5.62 -9.62 -3.68
C GLN A 57 5.23 -10.98 -3.09
N GLU A 58 5.96 -11.46 -2.08
CA GLU A 58 5.64 -12.72 -1.40
C GLU A 58 4.21 -12.72 -0.85
N ILE A 59 3.81 -11.66 -0.15
CA ILE A 59 2.47 -11.59 0.45
C ILE A 59 1.39 -11.41 -0.61
N ALA A 60 1.62 -10.59 -1.63
CA ALA A 60 0.67 -10.40 -2.72
C ALA A 60 0.41 -11.72 -3.47
N GLU A 61 1.44 -12.53 -3.70
CA GLU A 61 1.29 -13.86 -4.32
C GLU A 61 0.58 -14.84 -3.40
N ARG A 62 1.01 -14.94 -2.14
CA ARG A 62 0.41 -15.87 -1.15
C ARG A 62 -1.05 -15.57 -0.87
N THR A 63 -1.47 -14.32 -1.04
CA THR A 63 -2.84 -13.86 -0.79
C THR A 63 -3.57 -13.44 -2.07
N LYS A 64 -3.10 -13.89 -3.24
CA LYS A 64 -3.52 -13.35 -4.55
C LYS A 64 -5.03 -13.33 -4.82
N GLY A 65 -5.77 -14.28 -4.25
CA GLY A 65 -7.22 -14.40 -4.40
C GLY A 65 -8.04 -13.58 -3.40
N ASN A 66 -7.40 -12.93 -2.43
CA ASN A 66 -8.06 -12.22 -1.35
C ASN A 66 -8.30 -10.74 -1.73
N ASP A 67 -9.37 -10.16 -1.18
CA ASP A 67 -9.50 -8.70 -1.08
C ASP A 67 -8.69 -8.21 0.13
N SER A 68 -8.12 -7.01 0.03
CA SER A 68 -7.51 -6.35 1.18
C SER A 68 -8.58 -5.85 2.16
N SER A 69 -8.21 -5.71 3.44
CA SER A 69 -9.08 -5.13 4.46
C SER A 69 -9.61 -3.76 4.05
N MET A 70 -8.73 -2.91 3.53
CA MET A 70 -9.08 -1.55 3.12
C MET A 70 -10.03 -1.51 1.93
N LYS A 71 -9.90 -2.43 0.96
CA LYS A 71 -10.86 -2.54 -0.13
C LYS A 71 -12.24 -2.89 0.40
N VAL A 72 -12.31 -3.88 1.30
CA VAL A 72 -13.57 -4.31 1.94
C VAL A 72 -14.19 -3.18 2.77
N ASP A 73 -13.38 -2.42 3.51
CA ASP A 73 -13.87 -1.27 4.28
C ASP A 73 -14.46 -0.19 3.36
N VAL A 74 -13.78 0.14 2.26
CA VAL A 74 -14.29 1.08 1.23
C VAL A 74 -15.60 0.59 0.61
N GLU A 75 -15.68 -0.68 0.19
CA GLU A 75 -16.90 -1.25 -0.38
C GLU A 75 -18.09 -1.22 0.59
N LEU A 76 -17.81 -1.28 1.89
CA LEU A 76 -18.82 -1.26 2.96
C LEU A 76 -19.07 0.14 3.54
N GLY A 77 -18.46 1.19 2.98
CA GLY A 77 -18.59 2.58 3.45
C GLY A 77 -18.11 2.76 4.90
N ARG A 78 -17.05 2.05 5.28
CA ARG A 78 -16.45 2.10 6.61
C ARG A 78 -15.17 2.89 6.57
N ARG A 79 -14.86 3.51 7.70
CA ARG A 79 -13.55 4.11 7.92
C ARG A 79 -12.45 3.05 7.84
N THR A 80 -11.39 3.34 7.12
CA THR A 80 -10.25 2.44 6.91
C THR A 80 -9.15 2.65 7.96
N GLU A 81 -8.14 1.79 7.93
CA GLU A 81 -6.91 1.90 8.72
C GLU A 81 -5.85 2.85 8.13
N ILE A 82 -6.17 3.65 7.09
CA ILE A 82 -5.20 4.47 6.35
C ILE A 82 -4.41 5.46 7.23
N ASP A 83 -5.05 6.05 8.24
CA ASP A 83 -4.42 6.98 9.18
C ASP A 83 -3.31 6.31 9.99
N GLY A 84 -3.50 5.04 10.37
CA GLY A 84 -2.52 4.23 11.10
C GLY A 84 -1.41 3.66 10.23
N ILE A 85 -1.60 3.66 8.90
CA ILE A 85 -0.66 3.13 7.93
C ILE A 85 0.07 4.28 7.23
N LEU A 86 -0.49 4.86 6.17
CA LEU A 86 0.19 5.91 5.41
C LEU A 86 0.23 7.23 6.19
N GLY A 87 -0.76 7.51 7.03
CA GLY A 87 -0.69 8.66 7.95
C GLY A 87 0.46 8.54 8.97
N TYR A 88 0.84 7.32 9.37
CA TYR A 88 2.05 7.09 10.16
C TYR A 88 3.32 7.29 9.31
N VAL A 89 3.36 6.76 8.09
CA VAL A 89 4.51 6.92 7.17
C VAL A 89 4.79 8.39 6.88
N GLN A 90 3.76 9.19 6.57
CA GLN A 90 3.90 10.63 6.30
C GLN A 90 4.58 11.38 7.45
N LYS A 91 4.26 11.02 8.70
CA LYS A 91 4.87 11.64 9.89
C LYS A 91 6.36 11.32 10.07
N HIS A 92 6.85 10.25 9.46
CA HIS A 92 8.24 9.79 9.59
C HIS A 92 9.07 10.06 8.33
N ALA A 93 8.43 10.50 7.23
CA ALA A 93 9.13 10.84 6.00
C ALA A 93 9.98 12.11 6.18
N ALA A 94 11.30 11.97 6.05
CA ALA A 94 12.24 13.10 6.06
C ALA A 94 12.32 13.83 4.71
N THR A 95 11.83 13.21 3.65
CA THR A 95 11.79 13.71 2.28
C THR A 95 10.37 13.59 1.72
N PRO A 96 10.02 14.34 0.67
CA PRO A 96 8.72 14.17 0.01
C PRO A 96 8.45 12.72 -0.38
N ALA A 97 7.23 12.25 -0.11
CA ALA A 97 6.74 10.91 -0.44
C ALA A 97 5.41 11.05 -1.21
N PRO A 98 5.46 11.46 -2.49
CA PRO A 98 4.27 11.82 -3.26
C PRO A 98 3.30 10.66 -3.50
N LEU A 99 3.77 9.43 -3.69
CA LEU A 99 2.87 8.28 -3.81
C LEU A 99 2.21 7.93 -2.48
N VAL A 100 2.96 8.01 -1.37
CA VAL A 100 2.39 7.87 -0.03
C VAL A 100 1.28 8.90 0.20
N GLU A 101 1.51 10.16 -0.17
CA GLU A 101 0.50 11.21 -0.05
C GLU A 101 -0.69 11.00 -1.00
N TYR A 102 -0.44 10.66 -2.25
CA TYR A 102 -1.49 10.36 -3.23
C TYR A 102 -2.42 9.24 -2.75
N TYR A 103 -1.87 8.12 -2.30
CA TYR A 103 -2.67 7.00 -1.83
C TYR A 103 -3.37 7.29 -0.51
N TYR A 104 -2.75 8.06 0.40
CA TYR A 104 -3.41 8.53 1.60
C TYR A 104 -4.67 9.35 1.26
N GLN A 105 -4.54 10.36 0.40
CA GLN A 105 -5.66 11.21 0.00
C GLN A 105 -6.72 10.46 -0.81
N SER A 106 -6.30 9.55 -1.70
CA SER A 106 -7.23 8.74 -2.50
C SER A 106 -8.11 7.86 -1.61
N ILE A 107 -7.54 7.23 -0.58
CA ILE A 107 -8.34 6.44 0.37
C ILE A 107 -9.23 7.34 1.22
N LYS A 108 -8.74 8.50 1.66
CA LYS A 108 -9.59 9.49 2.36
C LYS A 108 -10.78 9.98 1.54
N ALA A 109 -10.66 10.02 0.22
CA ALA A 109 -11.75 10.38 -0.68
C ALA A 109 -12.74 9.23 -0.95
N LEU A 110 -12.35 7.98 -0.64
CA LEU A 110 -13.18 6.79 -0.79
C LEU A 110 -13.90 6.37 0.51
N GLU A 111 -13.41 6.84 1.67
CA GLU A 111 -14.09 6.75 2.98
C GLU A 111 -15.40 7.56 3.02
#